data_AF-A0A496X6Y0-F1
#
_entry.id   AF-A0A496X6Y0-F1
#
_cell.length_a   1.000
_cell.length_b   1.000
_cell.length_c   1.000
_cell.angle_alpha   90.00
_cell.angle_beta   90.00
_cell.angle_gamma   90.00
#
_symmetry.space_group_name_H-M   'P 1'
#
loop_
_entity.id
_entity.type
_entity.pdbx_description
1 polymer ?
#
loop_
_entity_poly.entity_id
_entity_poly.type
_entity_poly.pdbx_seq_one_letter_code
_entity_poly.pdbx_strand_id
1 'polypeptide(L)'
;MNDSRQMATNVETPEYFQHKQIPRGTQIAGWSAIVKTYGIDVPLRYFACVSDKHISGNRRIEDKWELFDKRYLPENSFAGHLNFAFRHESIDLLVIKRVFGAISKEELCNFILSTPTGAIARRVWFFYETLTGNKLDIKDASTVTAVDALDPDKYFTVKGALSQRHRVRNNLLGVGVFCPLIRKTEKLEKFISLNLAQKAQETIGKTGAQVVARAASFMLLADSKASFKIEGEKPPRSKLERWGRAVLEAGKRPLNQSEIYRLHQIIIGDTRFTQIGYRSEGVFL
;
A
#
# COMPACT_ATOMS: atom_id res chain seq x y z
N MET A 1 -6.65 22.43 65.59
CA MET A 1 -7.72 22.01 64.68
C MET A 1 -7.34 22.47 63.28
N ASN A 2 -6.67 21.63 62.51
CA ASN A 2 -6.43 21.86 61.08
C ASN A 2 -6.54 20.50 60.42
N ASP A 3 -7.76 20.18 59.98
CA ASP A 3 -8.03 19.03 59.13
C ASP A 3 -8.01 19.53 57.69
N SER A 4 -6.96 19.18 56.97
CA SER A 4 -6.82 19.45 55.53
C SER A 4 -6.51 18.13 54.85
N ARG A 5 -7.57 17.33 54.66
CA ARG A 5 -7.54 16.17 53.78
C ARG A 5 -7.25 16.62 52.35
N GLN A 6 -6.00 16.47 51.93
CA GLN A 6 -5.66 16.46 50.51
C GLN A 6 -6.26 15.19 49.88
N MET A 7 -7.31 15.36 49.08
CA MET A 7 -7.69 14.36 48.09
C MET A 7 -6.60 14.34 47.02
N ALA A 8 -5.69 13.38 47.10
CA ALA A 8 -4.81 13.05 45.99
C ALA A 8 -5.67 12.41 44.87
N THR A 9 -6.20 13.25 43.98
CA THR A 9 -6.67 12.77 42.69
C THR A 9 -5.44 12.29 41.93
N ASN A 10 -5.26 10.97 41.85
CA ASN A 10 -4.29 10.34 40.99
C ASN A 10 -4.70 10.62 39.54
N VAL A 11 -4.28 11.77 39.00
CA VAL A 11 -4.52 12.12 37.60
C VAL A 11 -3.52 11.30 36.78
N GLU A 12 -3.93 10.11 36.34
CA GLU A 12 -3.18 9.34 35.35
C GLU A 12 -2.95 10.21 34.12
N THR A 13 -1.68 10.53 33.85
CA THR A 13 -1.29 11.30 32.68
C THR A 13 -1.71 10.52 31.44
N PRO A 14 -2.50 11.09 30.52
CA PRO A 14 -2.93 10.38 29.33
C PRO A 14 -1.71 9.98 28.49
N GLU A 15 -1.58 8.69 28.18
CA GLU A 15 -0.54 8.23 27.26
C GLU A 15 -0.90 8.62 25.82
N TYR A 16 0.12 8.96 25.03
CA TYR A 16 -0.01 9.30 23.63
C TYR A 16 0.87 8.40 22.76
N PHE A 17 0.42 8.14 21.54
CA PHE A 17 1.19 7.51 20.49
C PHE A 17 1.01 8.31 19.18
N GLN A 18 2.13 8.75 18.58
CA GLN A 18 2.15 9.61 17.38
C GLN A 18 1.13 10.77 17.45
N HIS A 19 1.16 11.52 18.57
CA HIS A 19 0.28 12.66 18.87
C HIS A 19 -1.22 12.34 18.99
N LYS A 20 -1.61 11.07 19.13
CA LYS A 20 -2.99 10.67 19.47
C LYS A 20 -3.03 10.04 20.84
N GLN A 21 -4.04 10.43 21.62
CA GLN A 21 -4.28 9.86 22.94
C GLN A 21 -4.64 8.38 22.79
N ILE A 22 -4.02 7.51 23.60
CA ILE A 22 -4.34 6.09 23.67
C ILE A 22 -5.71 5.95 24.38
N PRO A 23 -6.67 5.19 23.82
CA PRO A 23 -7.97 4.97 24.46
C PRO A 23 -7.80 4.38 25.87
N ARG A 24 -8.58 4.87 26.84
CA ARG A 24 -8.50 4.41 28.24
C ARG A 24 -8.89 2.94 28.37
N GLY A 25 -8.21 2.20 29.26
CA GLY A 25 -8.46 0.78 29.48
C GLY A 25 -8.12 -0.08 28.25
N THR A 26 -7.09 0.32 27.51
CA THR A 26 -6.58 -0.42 26.36
C THR A 26 -5.06 -0.51 26.40
N GLN A 27 -4.53 -1.53 25.73
CA GLN A 27 -3.10 -1.78 25.56
C GLN A 27 -2.77 -1.76 24.07
N ILE A 28 -1.73 -1.05 23.66
CA ILE A 28 -1.33 -1.03 22.24
C ILE A 28 -0.91 -2.44 21.78
N ALA A 29 -1.22 -2.75 20.53
CA ALA A 29 -0.95 -4.05 19.94
C ALA A 29 -0.35 -3.91 18.54
N GLY A 30 0.12 -5.04 18.01
CA GLY A 30 0.60 -5.13 16.64
C GLY A 30 1.66 -4.10 16.25
N TRP A 31 1.48 -3.45 15.10
CA TRP A 31 2.44 -2.46 14.59
C TRP A 31 2.63 -1.29 15.55
N SER A 32 1.59 -0.86 16.27
CA SER A 32 1.70 0.26 17.22
C SER A 32 2.61 -0.07 18.39
N ALA A 33 2.50 -1.29 18.92
CA ALA A 33 3.39 -1.79 19.97
C ALA A 33 4.84 -1.91 19.49
N ILE A 34 5.05 -2.54 18.32
CA ILE A 34 6.41 -2.72 17.76
C ILE A 34 7.06 -1.35 17.50
N VAL A 35 6.33 -0.43 16.87
CA VAL A 35 6.85 0.92 16.57
C VAL A 35 7.21 1.68 17.84
N LYS A 36 6.36 1.63 18.89
CA LYS A 36 6.65 2.29 20.18
C LYS A 36 7.87 1.66 20.86
N THR A 37 7.91 0.33 20.97
CA THR A 37 8.97 -0.40 21.70
C THR A 37 10.35 -0.22 21.08
N TYR A 38 10.44 -0.26 19.76
CA TYR A 38 11.73 -0.14 19.04
C TYR A 38 12.04 1.30 18.60
N GLY A 39 11.23 2.29 18.99
CA GLY A 39 11.46 3.70 18.64
C GLY A 39 11.52 3.97 17.14
N ILE A 40 10.72 3.27 16.34
CA ILE A 40 10.81 3.31 14.88
C ILE A 40 10.12 4.55 14.35
N ASP A 41 10.86 5.41 13.63
CA ASP A 41 10.26 6.54 12.93
C ASP A 41 9.58 6.09 11.63
N VAL A 42 8.27 5.83 11.74
CA VAL A 42 7.38 5.50 10.61
C VAL A 42 5.94 5.94 10.87
N PRO A 43 5.27 6.62 9.93
CA PRO A 43 3.87 7.00 10.13
C PRO A 43 2.96 5.77 10.02
N LEU A 44 2.11 5.53 11.02
CA LEU A 44 1.04 4.53 10.91
C LEU A 44 -0.27 5.20 10.48
N ARG A 45 -0.98 4.54 9.56
CA ARG A 45 -2.30 5.01 9.09
C ARG A 45 -3.38 4.83 10.15
N TYR A 46 -3.34 3.69 10.82
CA TYR A 46 -4.20 3.30 11.91
C TYR A 46 -3.34 2.73 13.05
N PHE A 47 -3.81 2.89 14.27
CA PHE A 47 -3.18 2.36 15.46
C PHE A 47 -4.01 1.22 16.02
N ALA A 48 -3.37 0.17 16.51
CA ALA A 48 -4.08 -0.97 17.08
C ALA A 48 -3.95 -0.97 18.60
N CYS A 49 -5.07 -1.19 19.29
CA CYS A 49 -5.07 -1.50 20.72
C CYS A 49 -6.08 -2.60 21.06
N VAL A 50 -5.82 -3.30 22.15
CA VAL A 50 -6.71 -4.32 22.70
C VAL A 50 -7.32 -3.77 23.97
N SER A 51 -8.64 -3.86 24.09
CA SER A 51 -9.38 -3.40 25.27
C SER A 51 -9.29 -4.43 26.40
N ASP A 52 -9.21 -3.95 27.64
CA ASP A 52 -9.32 -4.80 28.83
C ASP A 52 -10.76 -5.35 29.01
N LYS A 53 -11.73 -4.74 28.31
CA LYS A 53 -13.16 -5.10 28.35
C LYS A 53 -13.60 -5.76 27.05
N HIS A 54 -14.77 -6.39 27.11
CA HIS A 54 -15.42 -6.92 25.92
C HIS A 54 -15.90 -5.81 24.98
N ILE A 55 -15.71 -6.03 23.67
CA ILE A 55 -16.20 -5.15 22.62
C ILE A 55 -17.22 -5.91 21.77
N SER A 56 -18.42 -5.33 21.62
CA SER A 56 -19.44 -5.87 20.72
C SER A 56 -18.92 -5.89 19.28
N GLY A 57 -19.10 -7.02 18.59
CA GLY A 57 -18.58 -7.20 17.23
C GLY A 57 -17.06 -7.46 17.15
N ASN A 58 -16.39 -7.69 18.28
CA ASN A 58 -14.97 -8.09 18.39
C ASN A 58 -13.94 -7.02 17.98
N ARG A 59 -14.35 -6.02 17.21
CA ARG A 59 -13.52 -4.92 16.72
C ARG A 59 -14.38 -3.67 16.53
N ARG A 60 -13.80 -2.50 16.81
CA ARG A 60 -14.40 -1.19 16.56
C ARG A 60 -13.32 -0.23 16.06
N ILE A 61 -13.71 0.76 15.27
CA ILE A 61 -12.82 1.85 14.85
C ILE A 61 -13.28 3.14 15.55
N GLU A 62 -12.33 3.86 16.15
CA GLU A 62 -12.53 5.16 16.79
C GLU A 62 -11.43 6.13 16.34
N ASP A 63 -11.77 7.10 15.49
CA ASP A 63 -10.79 7.98 14.83
C ASP A 63 -9.71 7.16 14.10
N LYS A 64 -8.45 7.18 14.59
CA LYS A 64 -7.34 6.39 14.05
C LYS A 64 -7.12 5.04 14.76
N TRP A 65 -7.86 4.76 15.83
CA TRP A 65 -7.68 3.56 16.64
C TRP A 65 -8.57 2.43 16.14
N GLU A 66 -7.97 1.27 15.89
CA GLU A 66 -8.63 -0.01 15.76
C GLU A 66 -8.59 -0.70 17.12
N LEU A 67 -9.73 -0.73 17.79
CA LEU A 67 -9.91 -1.37 19.09
C LEU A 67 -10.32 -2.83 18.88
N PHE A 68 -9.58 -3.73 19.49
CA PHE A 68 -9.84 -5.17 19.46
C PHE A 68 -10.31 -5.65 20.83
N ASP A 69 -11.22 -6.63 20.85
CA ASP A 69 -11.68 -7.28 22.07
C ASP A 69 -10.52 -7.96 22.83
N LYS A 70 -10.63 -8.03 24.16
CA LYS A 70 -9.62 -8.62 25.05
C LYS A 70 -9.09 -10.00 24.61
N ARG A 71 -9.89 -10.79 23.89
CA ARG A 71 -9.48 -12.12 23.38
C ARG A 71 -8.32 -12.07 22.37
N TYR A 72 -8.07 -10.91 21.77
CA TYR A 72 -6.99 -10.71 20.80
C TYR A 72 -5.70 -10.20 21.45
N LEU A 73 -5.63 -10.13 22.78
CA LEU A 73 -4.43 -9.68 23.48
C LEU A 73 -3.23 -10.54 23.04
N PRO A 74 -2.24 -9.96 22.35
CA PRO A 74 -1.04 -10.70 21.98
C PRO A 74 -0.21 -10.99 23.23
N GLU A 75 0.65 -12.01 23.13
CA GLU A 75 1.77 -12.13 24.07
C GLU A 75 2.60 -10.84 24.02
N ASN A 76 3.07 -10.39 25.18
CA ASN A 76 3.92 -9.19 25.30
C ASN A 76 5.36 -9.50 24.84
N SER A 77 5.49 -9.81 23.55
CA SER A 77 6.73 -10.16 22.86
C SER A 77 6.68 -9.66 21.43
N PHE A 78 7.85 -9.46 20.81
CA PHE A 78 7.93 -9.11 19.39
C PHE A 78 7.15 -10.11 18.52
N ALA A 79 7.34 -11.41 18.78
CA ALA A 79 6.65 -12.49 18.08
C ALA A 79 5.11 -12.40 18.22
N GLY A 80 4.62 -12.12 19.44
CA GLY A 80 3.20 -11.96 19.71
C GLY A 80 2.58 -10.81 18.94
N HIS A 81 3.20 -9.63 19.01
CA HIS A 81 2.73 -8.45 18.28
C HIS A 81 2.87 -8.61 16.76
N LEU A 82 3.93 -9.24 16.26
CA LEU A 82 4.11 -9.46 14.82
C LEU A 82 3.05 -10.42 14.26
N ASN A 83 2.74 -11.49 15.00
CA ASN A 83 1.66 -12.42 14.66
C ASN A 83 0.30 -11.71 14.65
N PHE A 84 0.03 -10.88 15.65
CA PHE A 84 -1.19 -10.07 15.71
C PHE A 84 -1.30 -9.18 14.48
N ALA A 85 -0.24 -8.44 14.16
CA ALA A 85 -0.24 -7.46 13.08
C ALA A 85 -0.52 -8.12 11.71
N PHE A 86 0.18 -9.21 11.40
CA PHE A 86 -0.02 -9.95 10.14
C PHE A 86 -1.37 -10.63 10.01
N ARG A 87 -2.07 -10.86 11.13
CA ARG A 87 -3.37 -11.54 11.17
C ARG A 87 -4.54 -10.55 11.15
N HIS A 88 -4.42 -9.43 11.84
CA HIS A 88 -5.55 -8.56 12.17
C HIS A 88 -5.48 -7.16 11.55
N GLU A 89 -4.27 -6.67 11.27
CA GLU A 89 -4.05 -5.34 10.71
C GLU A 89 -3.94 -5.38 9.18
N SER A 90 -4.10 -4.21 8.56
CA SER A 90 -3.77 -4.06 7.14
C SER A 90 -2.25 -4.11 6.94
N ILE A 91 -1.81 -4.72 5.83
CA ILE A 91 -0.41 -4.76 5.45
C ILE A 91 0.00 -3.37 4.96
N ASP A 92 1.08 -2.84 5.51
CA ASP A 92 1.74 -1.62 5.05
C ASP A 92 3.23 -1.94 4.83
N LEU A 93 3.66 -1.97 3.56
CA LEU A 93 5.04 -2.37 3.22
C LEU A 93 6.08 -1.37 3.71
N LEU A 94 5.72 -0.09 3.89
CA LEU A 94 6.64 0.90 4.45
C LEU A 94 6.91 0.57 5.93
N VAL A 95 5.85 0.31 6.69
CA VAL A 95 5.93 -0.08 8.10
C VAL A 95 6.74 -1.36 8.25
N ILE A 96 6.40 -2.40 7.48
CA ILE A 96 7.12 -3.68 7.50
C ILE A 96 8.60 -3.49 7.18
N LYS A 97 8.93 -2.73 6.13
CA LYS A 97 10.34 -2.47 5.76
C LYS A 97 11.10 -1.72 6.84
N ARG A 98 10.48 -0.72 7.48
CA ARG A 98 11.09 0.05 8.58
C ARG A 98 11.30 -0.82 9.82
N VAL A 99 10.32 -1.64 10.18
CA VAL A 99 10.42 -2.62 11.26
C VAL A 99 11.58 -3.60 11.00
N PHE A 100 11.66 -4.16 9.80
CA PHE A 100 12.75 -5.07 9.44
C PHE A 100 14.13 -4.40 9.37
N GLY A 101 14.19 -3.08 9.21
CA GLY A 101 15.44 -2.33 9.29
C GLY A 101 15.91 -2.05 10.73
N ALA A 102 14.99 -2.07 11.71
CA ALA A 102 15.28 -1.78 13.11
C ALA A 102 15.56 -3.04 13.95
N ILE A 103 15.07 -4.20 13.52
CA ILE A 103 15.13 -5.45 14.29
C ILE A 103 16.35 -6.28 13.89
N SER A 104 16.92 -7.00 14.87
CA SER A 104 18.06 -7.87 14.61
C SER A 104 17.67 -9.07 13.74
N LYS A 105 18.60 -9.51 12.89
CA LYS A 105 18.39 -10.73 12.08
C LYS A 105 18.14 -11.96 12.94
N GLU A 106 18.79 -12.03 14.10
CA GLU A 106 18.65 -13.13 15.05
C GLU A 106 17.22 -13.23 15.59
N GLU A 107 16.65 -12.11 16.04
CA GLU A 107 15.27 -12.06 16.54
C GLU A 107 14.26 -12.48 15.47
N LEU A 108 14.48 -12.04 14.23
CA LEU A 108 13.66 -12.44 13.09
C LEU A 108 13.83 -13.92 12.72
N CYS A 109 15.05 -14.44 12.73
CA CYS A 109 15.32 -15.86 12.50
C CYS A 109 14.66 -16.73 13.58
N ASN A 110 14.76 -16.34 14.85
CA ASN A 110 14.12 -17.04 15.96
C ASN A 110 12.60 -17.09 15.79
N PHE A 111 11.97 -15.99 15.37
CA PHE A 111 10.54 -15.95 15.05
C PHE A 111 10.16 -16.89 13.89
N ILE A 112 10.97 -16.95 12.83
CA ILE A 112 10.66 -17.81 11.67
C ILE A 112 10.86 -19.28 12.05
N LEU A 113 11.93 -19.61 12.77
CA LEU A 113 12.30 -20.96 13.17
C LEU A 113 11.42 -21.53 14.29
N SER A 114 10.72 -20.69 15.07
CA SER A 114 9.74 -21.17 16.05
C SER A 114 8.49 -21.75 15.38
N THR A 115 8.18 -21.38 14.13
CA THR A 115 7.03 -21.92 13.39
C THR A 115 7.31 -21.99 11.89
N PRO A 116 8.27 -22.82 11.44
CA PRO A 116 8.82 -22.78 10.07
C PRO A 116 7.80 -23.17 8.99
N THR A 117 6.79 -23.97 9.33
CA THR A 117 5.70 -24.35 8.43
C THR A 117 4.54 -23.35 8.44
N GLY A 118 4.51 -22.44 9.42
CA GLY A 118 3.44 -21.48 9.65
C GLY A 118 3.30 -20.46 8.53
N ALA A 119 2.05 -20.15 8.16
CA ALA A 119 1.76 -19.20 7.09
C ALA A 119 2.31 -17.80 7.38
N ILE A 120 2.19 -17.33 8.63
CA ILE A 120 2.66 -15.99 9.03
C ILE A 120 4.19 -15.94 9.02
N ALA A 121 4.88 -16.90 9.64
CA ALA A 121 6.34 -16.99 9.64
C ALA A 121 6.92 -16.97 8.22
N ARG A 122 6.34 -17.77 7.30
CA ARG A 122 6.77 -17.81 5.90
C ARG A 122 6.50 -16.50 5.15
N ARG A 123 5.37 -15.83 5.41
CA ARG A 123 5.08 -14.50 4.84
C ARG A 123 6.04 -13.45 5.37
N VAL A 124 6.32 -13.42 6.67
CA VAL A 124 7.29 -12.52 7.31
C VAL A 124 8.67 -12.71 6.69
N TRP A 125 9.13 -13.96 6.57
CA TRP A 125 10.40 -14.30 5.92
C TRP A 125 10.44 -13.80 4.46
N PHE A 126 9.40 -14.11 3.69
CA PHE A 126 9.28 -13.65 2.30
C PHE A 126 9.34 -12.12 2.18
N PHE A 127 8.58 -11.39 3.01
CA PHE A 127 8.59 -9.94 2.98
C PHE A 127 9.94 -9.36 3.39
N TYR A 128 10.64 -9.95 4.37
CA TYR A 128 11.96 -9.49 4.76
C TYR A 128 12.95 -9.57 3.60
N GLU A 129 13.10 -10.75 2.98
CA GLU A 129 14.07 -10.94 1.90
C GLU A 129 13.68 -10.09 0.67
N THR A 130 12.38 -9.94 0.40
CA THR A 130 11.88 -9.15 -0.73
C THR A 130 12.08 -7.65 -0.54
N LEU A 131 11.77 -7.10 0.64
CA LEU A 131 11.76 -5.64 0.88
C LEU A 131 13.15 -5.09 1.21
N THR A 132 14.00 -5.91 1.84
CA THR A 132 15.36 -5.51 2.23
C THR A 132 16.41 -5.95 1.20
N GLY A 133 16.12 -6.96 0.38
CA GLY A 133 17.10 -7.59 -0.51
C GLY A 133 18.12 -8.47 0.21
N ASN A 134 18.04 -8.58 1.54
CA ASN A 134 18.96 -9.37 2.35
C ASN A 134 18.41 -10.78 2.56
N LYS A 135 19.20 -11.79 2.22
CA LYS A 135 18.88 -13.20 2.50
C LYS A 135 19.14 -13.54 3.97
N LEU A 136 18.22 -14.24 4.62
CA LEU A 136 18.44 -14.78 5.97
C LEU A 136 19.20 -16.11 5.90
N ASP A 137 19.99 -16.41 6.93
CA ASP A 137 20.66 -17.72 7.05
C ASP A 137 19.70 -18.79 7.58
N ILE A 138 18.67 -19.07 6.79
CA ILE A 138 17.63 -20.06 7.06
C ILE A 138 17.58 -20.99 5.85
N LYS A 139 17.51 -22.31 6.11
CA LYS A 139 17.32 -23.32 5.07
C LYS A 139 15.96 -23.14 4.40
N ASP A 140 15.88 -23.47 3.12
CA ASP A 140 14.63 -23.40 2.37
C ASP A 140 13.49 -24.18 3.07
N ALA A 141 12.28 -23.64 3.00
CA ALA A 141 11.11 -24.25 3.62
C ALA A 141 10.88 -25.68 3.13
N SER A 142 10.44 -26.54 4.04
CA SER A 142 10.01 -27.90 3.72
C SER A 142 8.83 -27.90 2.73
N THR A 143 8.54 -29.06 2.15
CA THR A 143 7.40 -29.23 1.24
C THR A 143 6.08 -29.03 2.00
N VAL A 144 5.56 -27.80 1.93
CA VAL A 144 4.27 -27.40 2.49
C VAL A 144 3.43 -26.67 1.45
N THR A 145 2.12 -26.62 1.68
CA THR A 145 1.20 -25.84 0.85
C THR A 145 1.65 -24.40 0.76
N ALA A 146 1.70 -23.89 -0.47
CA ALA A 146 2.06 -22.51 -0.70
C ALA A 146 0.98 -21.57 -0.13
N VAL A 147 1.42 -20.45 0.45
CA VAL A 147 0.52 -19.38 0.91
C VAL A 147 0.75 -18.12 0.09
N ASP A 148 -0.27 -17.31 -0.07
CA ASP A 148 -0.12 -16.05 -0.79
C ASP A 148 0.54 -14.98 0.09
N ALA A 149 1.37 -14.11 -0.50
CA ALA A 149 2.00 -13.01 0.22
C ALA A 149 0.94 -12.02 0.74
N LEU A 150 -0.02 -11.69 -0.12
CA LEU A 150 -1.22 -10.93 0.18
C LEU A 150 -2.46 -11.80 0.05
N ASP A 151 -3.44 -11.58 0.91
CA ASP A 151 -4.74 -12.23 0.85
C ASP A 151 -5.55 -11.70 -0.36
N PRO A 152 -5.86 -12.53 -1.38
CA PRO A 152 -6.58 -12.09 -2.58
C PRO A 152 -8.01 -11.60 -2.31
N ASP A 153 -8.60 -11.93 -1.17
CA ASP A 153 -9.92 -11.44 -0.79
C ASP A 153 -9.86 -10.02 -0.23
N LYS A 154 -8.70 -9.62 0.31
CA LYS A 154 -8.50 -8.29 0.92
C LYS A 154 -7.74 -7.32 0.03
N TYR A 155 -6.98 -7.81 -0.95
CA TYR A 155 -6.13 -6.99 -1.82
C TYR A 155 -6.33 -7.35 -3.30
N PHE A 156 -6.11 -6.38 -4.18
CA PHE A 156 -5.93 -6.66 -5.59
C PHE A 156 -4.52 -7.23 -5.81
N THR A 157 -4.46 -8.41 -6.43
CA THR A 157 -3.23 -9.19 -6.58
C THR A 157 -3.12 -9.75 -8.00
N VAL A 158 -1.90 -10.06 -8.43
CA VAL A 158 -1.68 -10.85 -9.65
C VAL A 158 -1.73 -12.34 -9.35
N LYS A 159 -1.76 -13.21 -10.38
CA LYS A 159 -1.64 -14.67 -10.20
C LYS A 159 -0.37 -15.06 -9.43
N GLY A 160 0.71 -14.29 -9.60
CA GLY A 160 1.93 -14.42 -8.82
C GLY A 160 2.80 -15.64 -9.13
N ALA A 161 4.07 -15.56 -8.74
CA ALA A 161 5.06 -16.63 -8.90
C ALA A 161 5.40 -17.26 -7.56
N LEU A 162 5.58 -18.59 -7.52
CA LEU A 162 5.95 -19.28 -6.29
C LEU A 162 7.43 -19.02 -5.94
N SER A 163 7.68 -18.42 -4.79
CA SER A 163 8.99 -18.46 -4.16
C SER A 163 9.17 -19.82 -3.47
N GLN A 164 10.02 -20.68 -4.05
CA GLN A 164 10.23 -22.03 -3.52
C GLN A 164 10.84 -22.01 -2.12
N ARG A 165 11.85 -21.16 -1.92
CA ARG A 165 12.54 -20.95 -0.63
C ARG A 165 11.59 -20.68 0.52
N HIS A 166 10.61 -19.80 0.31
CA HIS A 166 9.65 -19.41 1.35
C HIS A 166 8.38 -20.26 1.33
N ARG A 167 8.15 -20.99 0.23
CA ARG A 167 6.83 -21.54 -0.15
C ARG A 167 5.72 -20.48 -0.10
N VAL A 168 6.04 -19.26 -0.53
CA VAL A 168 5.09 -18.13 -0.63
C VAL A 168 4.88 -17.76 -2.08
N ARG A 169 3.63 -17.62 -2.50
CA ARG A 169 3.29 -17.08 -3.83
C ARG A 169 3.42 -15.56 -3.77
N ASN A 170 4.41 -15.05 -4.51
CA ASN A 170 4.59 -13.62 -4.72
C ASN A 170 3.49 -13.12 -5.67
N ASN A 171 2.35 -12.75 -5.10
CA ASN A 171 1.19 -12.18 -5.78
C ASN A 171 1.14 -10.64 -5.69
N LEU A 172 2.29 -10.00 -5.45
CA LEU A 172 2.45 -8.56 -5.36
C LEU A 172 2.30 -7.86 -6.72
N LEU A 173 1.83 -6.60 -6.72
CA LEU A 173 1.69 -5.77 -7.93
C LEU A 173 3.01 -5.12 -8.40
N GLY A 174 4.11 -5.38 -7.70
CA GLY A 174 5.41 -4.81 -8.00
C GLY A 174 6.56 -5.60 -7.36
N VAL A 175 7.67 -4.92 -7.12
CA VAL A 175 8.91 -5.50 -6.59
C VAL A 175 9.31 -4.82 -5.28
N GLY A 176 10.35 -5.32 -4.60
CA GLY A 176 10.82 -4.76 -3.32
C GLY A 176 11.19 -3.27 -3.34
N VAL A 177 11.52 -2.72 -4.53
CA VAL A 177 11.81 -1.29 -4.73
C VAL A 177 10.52 -0.46 -4.78
N PHE A 178 9.50 -0.95 -5.49
CA PHE A 178 8.21 -0.28 -5.63
C PHE A 178 7.10 -1.32 -5.81
N CYS A 179 6.19 -1.37 -4.84
CA CYS A 179 5.06 -2.29 -4.84
C CYS A 179 3.82 -1.56 -4.31
N PRO A 180 2.88 -1.14 -5.17
CA PRO A 180 1.64 -0.56 -4.71
C PRO A 180 0.77 -1.63 -4.02
N LEU A 181 0.16 -1.25 -2.90
CA LEU A 181 -0.87 -2.06 -2.24
C LEU A 181 -2.24 -1.42 -2.44
N ILE A 182 -3.15 -2.17 -3.04
CA ILE A 182 -4.52 -1.72 -3.28
C ILE A 182 -5.44 -2.68 -2.52
N ARG A 183 -6.09 -2.16 -1.48
CA ARG A 183 -7.09 -2.93 -0.72
C ARG A 183 -8.39 -3.02 -1.51
N LYS A 184 -9.03 -4.19 -1.47
CA LYS A 184 -10.42 -4.35 -1.89
C LYS A 184 -11.30 -3.67 -0.85
N THR A 185 -11.92 -2.58 -1.24
CA THR A 185 -12.89 -1.86 -0.41
C THR A 185 -14.25 -1.96 -1.07
N GLU A 186 -15.32 -1.92 -0.29
CA GLU A 186 -16.69 -1.93 -0.83
C GLU A 186 -16.91 -0.87 -1.91
N LYS A 187 -16.31 0.31 -1.72
CA LYS A 187 -16.36 1.40 -2.70
C LYS A 187 -15.71 1.00 -4.03
N LEU A 188 -14.52 0.40 -4.00
CA LEU A 188 -13.84 -0.03 -5.22
C LEU A 188 -14.56 -1.19 -5.91
N GLU A 189 -15.00 -2.19 -5.14
CA GLU A 189 -15.79 -3.31 -5.66
C GLU A 189 -17.09 -2.83 -6.32
N LYS A 190 -17.77 -1.85 -5.72
CA LYS A 190 -18.95 -1.21 -6.32
C LYS A 190 -18.63 -0.49 -7.63
N PHE A 191 -17.48 0.16 -7.76
CA PHE A 191 -17.09 0.80 -9.02
C PHE A 191 -16.72 -0.22 -10.09
N ILE A 192 -16.04 -1.30 -9.72
CA ILE A 192 -15.68 -2.39 -10.65
C ILE A 192 -16.95 -3.07 -11.17
N SER A 193 -17.93 -3.31 -10.30
CA SER A 193 -19.20 -3.96 -10.68
C SER A 193 -20.06 -3.12 -11.63
N LEU A 194 -19.81 -1.80 -11.76
CA LEU A 194 -20.46 -0.98 -12.79
C LEU A 194 -20.12 -1.43 -14.21
N ASN A 195 -18.99 -2.12 -14.39
CA ASN A 195 -18.48 -2.65 -15.66
C ASN A 195 -18.56 -1.63 -16.80
N LEU A 196 -17.99 -0.45 -16.54
CA LEU A 196 -18.07 0.70 -17.46
C LEU A 196 -17.41 0.41 -18.81
N ALA A 197 -16.38 -0.45 -18.84
CA ALA A 197 -15.72 -0.86 -20.07
C ALA A 197 -16.68 -1.59 -21.02
N GLN A 198 -17.43 -2.57 -20.51
CA GLN A 198 -18.42 -3.29 -21.32
C GLN A 198 -19.54 -2.36 -21.79
N LYS A 199 -20.09 -1.51 -20.90
CA LYS A 199 -21.14 -0.54 -21.27
C LYS A 199 -20.67 0.44 -22.34
N ALA A 200 -19.42 0.89 -22.27
CA ALA A 200 -18.81 1.73 -23.30
C ALA A 200 -18.68 0.98 -24.63
N GLN A 201 -18.20 -0.27 -24.61
CA GLN A 201 -18.11 -1.10 -25.81
C GLN A 201 -19.48 -1.33 -26.47
N GLU A 202 -20.51 -1.64 -25.69
CA GLU A 202 -21.88 -1.82 -26.20
C GLU A 202 -22.45 -0.55 -26.83
N THR A 203 -22.15 0.62 -26.24
CA THR A 203 -22.58 1.91 -26.78
C THR A 203 -21.85 2.24 -28.08
N ILE A 204 -20.53 2.05 -28.11
CA ILE A 204 -19.68 2.29 -29.30
C ILE A 204 -20.08 1.33 -30.42
N GLY A 205 -20.30 0.05 -30.13
CA GLY A 205 -20.66 -0.97 -31.11
C GLY A 205 -21.99 -0.71 -31.83
N LYS A 206 -22.89 0.07 -31.22
CA LYS A 206 -24.18 0.49 -31.82
C LYS A 206 -24.10 1.84 -32.53
N THR A 207 -22.95 2.51 -32.50
CA THR A 207 -22.77 3.86 -33.02
C THR A 207 -21.94 3.82 -34.31
N GLY A 208 -22.33 4.60 -35.32
CA GLY A 208 -21.59 4.69 -36.57
C GLY A 208 -20.14 5.18 -36.36
N ALA A 209 -19.18 4.52 -37.01
CA ALA A 209 -17.74 4.76 -36.80
C ALA A 209 -17.34 6.24 -36.96
N GLN A 210 -17.95 6.98 -37.90
CA GLN A 210 -17.68 8.41 -38.10
C GLN A 210 -18.13 9.28 -36.91
N VAL A 211 -19.22 8.91 -36.23
CA VAL A 211 -19.69 9.63 -35.03
C VAL A 211 -18.75 9.35 -33.86
N VAL A 212 -18.34 8.09 -33.68
CA VAL A 212 -17.37 7.69 -32.66
C VAL A 212 -16.04 8.42 -32.85
N ALA A 213 -15.51 8.46 -34.08
CA ALA A 213 -14.26 9.15 -34.39
C ALA A 213 -14.33 10.65 -34.04
N ARG A 214 -15.42 11.34 -34.42
CA ARG A 214 -15.62 12.76 -34.07
C ARG A 214 -15.74 12.98 -32.56
N ALA A 215 -16.49 12.12 -31.85
CA ALA A 215 -16.62 12.21 -30.40
C ALA A 215 -15.27 12.00 -29.69
N ALA A 216 -14.48 11.01 -30.15
CA ALA A 216 -13.13 10.77 -29.64
C ALA A 216 -12.21 11.97 -29.86
N SER A 217 -12.18 12.56 -31.06
CA SER A 217 -11.40 13.77 -31.34
C SER A 217 -11.82 14.96 -30.46
N PHE A 218 -13.13 15.14 -30.25
CA PHE A 218 -13.65 16.19 -29.38
C PHE A 218 -13.25 15.98 -27.91
N MET A 219 -13.42 14.76 -27.40
CA MET A 219 -13.04 14.40 -26.03
C MET A 219 -11.54 14.58 -25.80
N LEU A 220 -10.69 14.13 -26.73
CA LEU A 220 -9.23 14.33 -26.67
C LEU A 220 -8.86 15.81 -26.63
N LEU A 221 -9.50 16.65 -27.45
CA LEU A 221 -9.24 18.08 -27.46
C LEU A 221 -9.68 18.75 -26.14
N ALA A 222 -10.84 18.36 -25.61
CA ALA A 222 -11.36 18.87 -24.34
C ALA A 222 -10.47 18.48 -23.16
N ASP A 223 -10.08 17.20 -23.08
CA ASP A 223 -9.19 16.65 -22.06
C ASP A 223 -7.79 17.30 -22.11
N SER A 224 -7.26 17.51 -23.32
CA SER A 224 -5.99 18.22 -23.51
C SER A 224 -6.06 19.65 -22.97
N LYS A 225 -7.10 20.42 -23.35
CA LYS A 225 -7.30 21.78 -22.86
C LYS A 225 -7.46 21.84 -21.34
N ALA A 226 -8.16 20.87 -20.75
CA ALA A 226 -8.33 20.77 -19.30
C ALA A 226 -6.99 20.47 -18.61
N SER A 227 -6.22 19.52 -19.13
CA SER A 227 -4.88 19.15 -18.60
C SER A 227 -3.93 20.35 -18.58
N PHE A 228 -3.84 21.10 -19.69
CA PHE A 228 -2.99 22.31 -19.72
C PHE A 228 -3.50 23.43 -18.82
N LYS A 229 -4.82 23.55 -18.63
CA LYS A 229 -5.39 24.52 -17.71
C LYS A 229 -5.04 24.23 -16.25
N ILE A 230 -4.90 22.96 -15.86
CA ILE A 230 -4.44 22.56 -14.52
C ILE A 230 -3.00 23.07 -14.30
N GLU A 231 -2.15 22.96 -15.31
CA GLU A 231 -0.75 23.45 -15.30
C GLU A 231 -0.64 24.98 -15.52
N GLY A 232 -1.77 25.70 -15.66
CA GLY A 232 -1.78 27.13 -15.95
C GLY A 232 -1.29 27.51 -17.35
N GLU A 233 -1.07 26.54 -18.24
CA GLU A 233 -0.56 26.75 -19.58
C GLU A 233 -1.68 27.07 -20.59
N LYS A 234 -1.40 28.00 -21.51
CA LYS A 234 -2.16 28.18 -22.76
C LYS A 234 -1.28 27.73 -23.94
N PRO A 235 -1.22 26.42 -24.22
CA PRO A 235 -0.30 25.90 -25.21
C PRO A 235 -0.67 26.38 -26.62
N PRO A 236 0.32 26.60 -27.50
CA PRO A 236 0.06 26.86 -28.91
C PRO A 236 -0.59 25.63 -29.56
N ARG A 237 -1.39 25.88 -30.61
CA ARG A 237 -2.17 24.85 -31.32
C ARG A 237 -1.33 23.65 -31.77
N SER A 238 -0.08 23.89 -32.17
CA SER A 238 0.87 22.85 -32.59
C SER A 238 1.23 21.86 -31.47
N LYS A 239 1.27 22.29 -30.20
CA LYS A 239 1.50 21.41 -29.04
C LYS A 239 0.28 20.52 -28.77
N LEU A 240 -0.94 21.06 -28.96
CA LEU A 240 -2.18 20.28 -28.87
C LEU A 240 -2.28 19.20 -29.96
N GLU A 241 -1.91 19.53 -31.20
CA GLU A 241 -1.91 18.58 -32.32
C GLU A 241 -0.90 17.44 -32.10
N ARG A 242 0.31 17.77 -31.63
CA ARG A 242 1.33 16.78 -31.26
C ARG A 242 0.89 15.87 -30.12
N TRP A 243 0.25 16.42 -29.08
CA TRP A 243 -0.35 15.64 -28.01
C TRP A 243 -1.39 14.65 -28.53
N GLY A 244 -2.33 15.11 -29.36
CA GLY A 244 -3.33 14.24 -29.98
C GLY A 244 -2.70 13.08 -30.77
N ARG A 245 -1.64 13.36 -31.52
CA ARG A 245 -0.88 12.31 -32.24
C ARG A 245 -0.22 11.30 -31.31
N ALA A 246 0.35 11.76 -30.19
CA ALA A 246 0.96 10.88 -29.19
C ALA A 246 -0.08 9.97 -28.54
N VAL A 247 -1.25 10.50 -28.18
CA VAL A 247 -2.33 9.71 -27.57
C VAL A 247 -2.85 8.64 -28.54
N LEU A 248 -3.00 8.96 -29.83
CA LEU A 248 -3.39 7.98 -30.85
C LEU A 248 -2.35 6.87 -31.07
N GLU A 249 -1.08 7.11 -30.72
CA GLU A 249 -0.01 6.14 -30.81
C GLU A 249 0.20 5.33 -29.53
N ALA A 250 -0.25 5.85 -28.38
CA ALA A 250 -0.11 5.20 -27.09
C ALA A 250 -0.88 3.88 -27.04
N GLY A 251 -0.28 2.86 -26.43
CA GLY A 251 -0.88 1.53 -26.28
C GLY A 251 -0.80 0.63 -27.51
N LYS A 252 -0.33 1.13 -28.67
CA LYS A 252 -0.09 0.29 -29.86
C LYS A 252 1.16 -0.58 -29.78
N ARG A 253 2.10 -0.23 -28.89
CA ARG A 253 3.36 -0.94 -28.67
C ARG A 253 3.50 -1.27 -27.18
N PRO A 254 4.23 -2.33 -26.80
CA PRO A 254 4.50 -2.63 -25.41
C PRO A 254 5.12 -1.44 -24.69
N LEU A 255 4.63 -1.16 -23.47
CA LEU A 255 5.15 -0.07 -22.67
C LEU A 255 6.57 -0.40 -22.20
N ASN A 256 7.55 0.36 -22.70
CA ASN A 256 8.95 0.30 -22.30
C ASN A 256 9.57 1.69 -22.41
N GLN A 257 10.82 1.82 -21.96
CA GLN A 257 11.54 3.09 -21.97
C GLN A 257 11.64 3.70 -23.38
N SER A 258 11.98 2.90 -24.39
CA SER A 258 12.07 3.37 -25.78
C SER A 258 10.74 3.90 -26.30
N GLU A 259 9.63 3.24 -25.95
CA GLU A 259 8.29 3.69 -26.33
C GLU A 259 7.89 4.98 -25.63
N ILE A 260 8.21 5.14 -24.34
CA ILE A 260 8.01 6.40 -23.60
C ILE A 260 8.81 7.53 -24.26
N TYR A 261 10.07 7.27 -24.65
CA TYR A 261 10.93 8.26 -25.26
C TYR A 261 10.41 8.69 -26.63
N ARG A 262 9.91 7.74 -27.43
CA ARG A 262 9.27 8.00 -28.72
C ARG A 262 8.01 8.86 -28.55
N LEU A 263 7.15 8.55 -27.59
CA LEU A 263 5.96 9.36 -27.29
C LEU A 263 6.33 10.77 -26.81
N HIS A 264 7.36 10.91 -25.98
CA HIS A 264 7.91 12.21 -25.57
C HIS A 264 8.40 13.04 -26.77
N GLN A 265 9.12 12.42 -27.71
CA GLN A 265 9.58 13.10 -28.93
C GLN A 265 8.41 13.65 -29.75
N ILE A 266 7.32 12.88 -29.85
CA ILE A 266 6.11 13.35 -30.54
C ILE A 266 5.54 14.58 -29.83
N ILE A 267 5.46 14.58 -28.49
CA ILE A 267 4.86 15.68 -27.72
C ILE A 267 5.73 16.94 -27.79
N ILE A 268 7.03 16.81 -27.51
CA ILE A 268 7.98 17.91 -27.41
C ILE A 268 8.23 18.53 -28.79
N GLY A 269 8.45 17.71 -29.81
CA GLY A 269 8.79 18.14 -31.16
C GLY A 269 10.24 18.63 -31.23
N ASP A 270 10.49 19.87 -30.78
CA ASP A 270 11.81 20.48 -30.78
C ASP A 270 12.57 20.17 -29.49
N THR A 271 13.63 19.37 -29.60
CA THR A 271 14.41 18.88 -28.47
C THR A 271 15.62 19.73 -28.13
N ARG A 272 15.84 20.88 -28.81
CA ARG A 272 17.01 21.75 -28.57
C ARG A 272 17.14 22.25 -27.14
N PHE A 273 16.00 22.45 -26.46
CA PHE A 273 15.93 23.00 -25.10
C PHE A 273 15.26 22.05 -24.10
N THR A 274 14.98 20.80 -24.52
CA THR A 274 14.27 19.84 -23.66
C THR A 274 14.82 18.45 -23.90
N GLN A 275 15.42 17.87 -22.86
CA GLN A 275 15.93 16.50 -22.94
C GLN A 275 14.77 15.50 -23.02
N ILE A 276 14.91 14.54 -23.94
CA ILE A 276 13.99 13.41 -24.06
C ILE A 276 14.36 12.36 -23.02
N GLY A 277 13.36 11.97 -22.24
CA GLY A 277 13.42 10.77 -21.41
C GLY A 277 12.92 11.02 -20.00
N TYR A 278 13.36 10.18 -19.07
CA TYR A 278 13.10 10.38 -17.66
C TYR A 278 13.92 11.56 -17.14
N ARG A 279 13.30 12.36 -16.27
CA ARG A 279 14.02 13.44 -15.57
C ARG A 279 15.02 12.82 -14.60
N SER A 280 16.24 13.37 -14.56
CA SER A 280 17.26 13.05 -13.56
C SER A 280 17.21 13.99 -12.35
N GLU A 281 16.54 15.13 -12.48
CA GLU A 281 16.39 16.14 -11.44
C GLU A 281 15.05 16.01 -10.71
N GLY A 282 15.07 16.18 -9.39
CA GLY A 282 13.87 16.17 -8.55
C GLY A 282 13.07 17.47 -8.70
N VAL A 283 11.76 17.38 -8.91
CA VAL A 283 10.85 18.53 -9.06
C VAL A 283 9.95 18.72 -7.84
N PHE A 284 10.04 17.84 -6.84
CA PHE A 284 9.29 17.93 -5.60
C PHE A 284 10.24 18.35 -4.48
N LEU A 285 10.06 19.59 -3.99
CA LEU A 285 10.54 20.05 -2.69
C LEU A 285 9.68 19.46 -1.58
#